data_AF-A0A7L2FAW7-F1
#
_entry.id   AF-A0A7L2FAW7-F1
#
_cell.length_a   1.000
_cell.length_b   1.000
_cell.length_c   1.000
_cell.angle_alpha   90.00
_cell.angle_beta   90.00
_cell.angle_gamma   90.00
#
_symmetry.space_group_name_H-M   'P 1'
#
loop_
_entity.id
_entity.type
_entity.pdbx_description
1 polymer ?
#
loop_
_entity_poly.entity_id
_entity_poly.type
_entity_poly.pdbx_seq_one_letter_code
_entity_poly.pdbx_strand_id
1 'polypeptide(L)'
;RIEAARCPDVVVAQIDPRKLKKKPTVNISISGCQPAPEGYSPTLKWQQQQVANFSAVRQSLNKHRNHWRSQHLDSNVTMPKSEDEEGWKKFCLGERVYSETDALSDNENLGIDYLKVGFPPLLSIVSRMNQATVTSVLEYLISWFGEKKFTPELGRWLYALLACLEKPLLPEAHSLIRQLARRCSEVRALEESKNEEQISALNLIICLVSRYFDQRDLADEPS
;
A
#
# COMPACT_ATOMS: atom_id res chain seq x y z
N ARG A 1 -57.44 -11.60 3.25
CA ARG A 1 -56.84 -12.85 2.69
C ARG A 1 -57.53 -13.31 1.40
N ILE A 2 -58.86 -13.25 1.28
CA ILE A 2 -59.59 -13.71 0.08
C ILE A 2 -59.30 -12.83 -1.15
N GLU A 3 -59.16 -11.51 -0.98
CA GLU A 3 -58.88 -10.57 -2.09
C GLU A 3 -57.46 -10.71 -2.64
N ALA A 4 -56.45 -10.79 -1.78
CA ALA A 4 -55.06 -10.99 -2.19
C ALA A 4 -54.84 -12.31 -2.95
N ALA A 5 -55.59 -13.38 -2.60
CA ALA A 5 -55.54 -14.66 -3.31
C ALA A 5 -56.19 -14.62 -4.71
N ARG A 6 -56.93 -13.55 -5.04
CA ARG A 6 -57.56 -13.34 -6.35
C ARG A 6 -56.73 -12.44 -7.28
N CYS A 7 -55.69 -11.80 -6.75
CA CYS A 7 -54.78 -10.99 -7.54
C CYS A 7 -53.58 -11.84 -7.99
N PRO A 8 -52.99 -11.55 -9.16
CA PRO A 8 -51.73 -12.17 -9.55
C PRO A 8 -50.65 -11.75 -8.55
N ASP A 9 -49.87 -12.71 -8.07
CA ASP A 9 -48.83 -12.49 -7.05
C ASP A 9 -47.74 -11.52 -7.55
N VAL A 10 -47.47 -11.54 -8.86
CA VAL A 10 -46.64 -10.55 -9.55
C VAL A 10 -47.29 -10.20 -10.89
N VAL A 11 -47.31 -8.90 -11.22
CA VAL A 11 -47.69 -8.39 -12.53
C VAL A 11 -46.55 -7.56 -13.12
N VAL A 12 -46.31 -7.69 -14.41
CA VAL A 12 -45.29 -6.91 -15.15
C VAL A 12 -45.99 -6.06 -16.19
N ALA A 13 -45.86 -4.74 -16.08
CA ALA A 13 -46.38 -3.81 -17.08
C ALA A 13 -45.38 -3.67 -18.24
N GLN A 14 -45.86 -3.80 -19.47
CA GLN A 14 -45.03 -3.52 -20.65
C GLN A 14 -44.94 -2.00 -20.88
N ILE A 15 -43.72 -1.49 -20.91
CA ILE A 15 -43.42 -0.07 -21.12
C ILE A 15 -42.75 0.10 -22.48
N ASP A 16 -43.18 1.12 -23.23
CA ASP A 16 -42.56 1.48 -24.51
C ASP A 16 -41.14 2.05 -24.29
N PRO A 17 -40.09 1.37 -24.79
CA PRO A 17 -38.70 1.79 -24.64
C PRO A 17 -38.41 3.18 -25.24
N ARG A 18 -39.21 3.64 -26.21
CA ARG A 18 -39.04 4.95 -26.84
C ARG A 18 -39.32 6.10 -25.89
N LYS A 19 -40.18 5.88 -24.88
CA LYS A 19 -40.50 6.85 -23.82
C LYS A 19 -39.43 6.88 -22.71
N LEU A 20 -38.54 5.89 -22.68
CA LEU A 20 -37.47 5.73 -21.70
C LEU A 20 -36.11 6.25 -22.19
N LYS A 21 -36.04 6.94 -23.34
CA LYS A 21 -34.79 7.60 -23.80
C LYS A 21 -34.36 8.68 -22.81
N LYS A 22 -33.64 8.27 -21.77
CA LYS A 22 -32.89 9.09 -20.84
C LYS A 22 -31.44 8.67 -20.96
N LYS A 23 -30.56 9.63 -21.22
CA LYS A 23 -29.11 9.41 -21.18
C LYS A 23 -28.79 8.89 -19.77
N PRO A 24 -28.42 7.61 -19.60
CA PRO A 24 -28.15 7.09 -18.28
C PRO A 24 -26.92 7.82 -17.71
N THR A 25 -26.97 8.14 -16.42
CA THR A 25 -25.79 8.65 -15.72
C THR A 25 -24.69 7.59 -15.75
N VAL A 26 -23.46 8.00 -16.06
CA VAL A 26 -22.31 7.09 -16.06
C VAL A 26 -21.85 6.83 -14.64
N ASN A 27 -21.54 5.58 -14.32
CA ASN A 27 -20.83 5.22 -13.10
C ASN A 27 -19.33 5.20 -13.42
N ILE A 28 -18.55 6.03 -12.74
CA ILE A 28 -17.10 6.09 -12.94
C ILE A 28 -16.47 4.93 -12.18
N SER A 29 -15.92 3.96 -12.91
CA SER A 29 -15.14 2.86 -12.33
C SER A 29 -13.66 3.24 -12.31
N ILE A 30 -13.01 3.08 -11.16
CA ILE A 30 -11.56 3.27 -11.05
C ILE A 30 -10.87 2.12 -11.79
N SER A 31 -9.85 2.45 -12.60
CA SER A 31 -9.05 1.49 -13.37
C SER A 31 -8.34 0.45 -12.48
N GLY A 32 -7.96 -0.67 -13.09
CA GLY A 32 -7.08 -1.66 -12.49
C GLY A 32 -5.60 -1.22 -12.49
N CYS A 33 -4.70 -2.16 -12.22
CA CYS A 33 -3.26 -1.93 -12.38
C CYS A 33 -2.86 -1.92 -13.86
N GLN A 34 -1.85 -1.12 -14.20
CA GLN A 34 -1.22 -1.15 -15.51
C GLN A 34 -0.43 -2.47 -15.67
N PRO A 35 -0.54 -3.16 -16.82
CA PRO A 35 0.25 -4.36 -17.07
C PRO A 35 1.75 -4.08 -16.95
N ALA A 36 2.51 -5.09 -16.51
CA ALA A 36 3.96 -5.00 -16.52
C ALA A 36 4.46 -4.89 -17.98
N PRO A 37 5.49 -4.07 -18.24
CA PRO A 37 6.18 -4.10 -19.54
C PRO A 37 6.72 -5.51 -19.84
N GLU A 38 6.89 -5.82 -21.13
CA GLU A 38 7.31 -7.15 -21.58
C GLU A 38 8.63 -7.57 -20.91
N GLY A 39 8.65 -8.78 -20.34
CA GLY A 39 9.79 -9.33 -19.60
C GLY A 39 9.87 -8.94 -18.11
N TYR A 40 9.06 -8.00 -17.62
CA TYR A 40 9.07 -7.57 -16.22
C TYR A 40 7.93 -8.12 -15.36
N SER A 41 7.00 -8.87 -15.97
CA SER A 41 5.95 -9.56 -15.23
C SER A 41 6.55 -10.68 -14.36
N PRO A 42 6.31 -10.70 -13.05
CA PRO A 42 6.85 -11.75 -12.18
C PRO A 42 6.14 -13.08 -12.42
N THR A 43 6.91 -14.17 -12.46
CA THR A 43 6.34 -15.53 -12.60
C THR A 43 5.38 -15.88 -11.46
N LEU A 44 4.36 -16.69 -11.74
CA LEU A 44 3.40 -17.13 -10.72
C LEU A 44 4.07 -17.84 -9.53
N LYS A 45 5.10 -18.64 -9.81
CA LYS A 45 5.89 -19.33 -8.76
C LYS A 45 6.56 -18.33 -7.83
N TRP A 46 7.16 -17.27 -8.39
CA TRP A 46 7.75 -16.20 -7.59
C TRP A 46 6.70 -15.50 -6.74
N GLN A 47 5.55 -15.15 -7.33
CA GLN A 47 4.46 -14.47 -6.62
C GLN A 47 3.97 -15.31 -5.42
N GLN A 48 3.73 -16.61 -5.63
CA GLN A 48 3.33 -17.54 -4.57
C GLN A 48 4.37 -17.65 -3.45
N GLN A 49 5.66 -17.71 -3.81
CA GLN A 49 6.75 -17.74 -2.83
C GLN A 49 6.78 -16.47 -1.98
N GLN A 50 6.59 -15.29 -2.58
CA GLN A 50 6.58 -14.03 -1.82
C GLN A 50 5.39 -13.94 -0.87
N VAL A 51 4.22 -14.39 -1.29
CA VAL A 51 3.02 -14.46 -0.43
C VAL A 51 3.26 -15.40 0.77
N ALA A 52 3.88 -16.56 0.54
CA ALA A 52 4.22 -17.49 1.61
C ALA A 52 5.25 -16.89 2.59
N ASN A 53 6.32 -16.28 2.06
CA ASN A 53 7.35 -15.61 2.87
C ASN A 53 6.75 -14.48 3.71
N PHE A 54 5.90 -13.64 3.10
CA PHE A 54 5.24 -12.54 3.77
C PHE A 54 4.30 -13.02 4.89
N SER A 55 3.62 -14.15 4.70
CA SER A 55 2.85 -14.80 5.75
C SER A 55 3.73 -15.16 6.96
N ALA A 56 4.90 -15.76 6.72
CA ALA A 56 5.84 -16.11 7.79
C ALA A 56 6.39 -14.87 8.51
N VAL A 57 6.70 -13.79 7.78
CA VAL A 57 7.11 -12.50 8.37
C VAL A 57 6.04 -11.97 9.31
N ARG A 58 4.78 -11.95 8.87
CA ARG A 58 3.65 -11.48 9.68
C ARG A 58 3.43 -12.33 10.93
N GLN A 59 3.54 -13.66 10.80
CA GLN A 59 3.46 -14.56 11.95
C GLN A 59 4.57 -14.28 12.97
N SER A 60 5.81 -14.09 12.50
CA SER A 60 6.94 -13.76 13.37
C SER A 60 6.77 -12.39 14.05
N LEU A 61 6.32 -11.38 13.30
CA LEU A 61 6.06 -10.04 13.83
C LEU A 61 4.99 -10.08 14.93
N ASN A 62 3.87 -10.76 14.67
CA ASN A 62 2.80 -10.91 15.67
C ASN A 62 3.26 -11.71 16.90
N LYS A 63 4.05 -12.77 16.71
CA LYS A 63 4.57 -13.59 17.82
C LYS A 63 5.46 -12.78 18.76
N HIS A 64 6.30 -11.90 18.23
CA HIS A 64 7.28 -11.15 19.03
C HIS A 64 6.87 -9.70 19.31
N ARG A 65 5.66 -9.27 18.92
CA ARG A 65 5.22 -7.87 19.02
C ARG A 65 5.32 -7.31 20.44
N ASN A 66 4.88 -8.09 21.44
CA ASN A 66 4.93 -7.66 22.84
C ASN A 66 6.37 -7.51 23.35
N HIS A 67 7.27 -8.40 22.93
CA HIS A 67 8.68 -8.32 23.28
C HIS A 67 9.31 -7.03 22.75
N TRP A 68 9.10 -6.72 21.46
CA TRP A 68 9.64 -5.51 20.85
C TRP A 68 9.00 -4.22 21.37
N ARG A 69 7.72 -4.28 21.76
CA ARG A 69 7.02 -3.14 22.35
C ARG A 69 7.59 -2.76 23.72
N SER A 70 8.06 -3.72 24.51
CA SER A 70 8.67 -3.48 25.83
C SER A 70 10.12 -3.03 25.80
N GLN A 71 10.83 -3.22 24.68
CA GLN A 71 12.22 -2.74 24.53
C GLN A 71 12.25 -1.22 24.59
N HIS A 72 13.24 -0.61 25.24
CA HIS A 72 13.43 0.84 25.21
C HIS A 72 13.80 1.29 23.78
N LEU A 73 13.28 2.45 23.37
CA LEU A 73 13.82 3.13 22.19
C LEU A 73 15.06 3.90 22.62
N ASP A 74 16.00 4.01 21.70
CA ASP A 74 17.12 4.92 21.86
C ASP A 74 16.60 6.36 22.04
N SER A 75 17.33 7.16 22.82
CA SER A 75 16.94 8.52 23.19
C SER A 75 16.73 9.47 22.00
N ASN A 76 17.21 9.09 20.81
CA ASN A 76 17.08 9.85 19.57
C ASN A 76 15.77 9.57 18.81
N VAL A 77 14.98 8.55 19.20
CA VAL A 77 13.74 8.20 18.49
C VAL A 77 12.53 8.88 19.13
N THR A 78 12.09 9.98 18.53
CA THR A 78 10.81 10.62 18.88
C THR A 78 9.78 10.31 17.81
N MET A 79 8.80 9.46 18.14
CA MET A 79 7.72 9.11 17.21
C MET A 79 6.74 10.29 17.07
N PRO A 80 6.40 10.72 15.83
CA PRO A 80 5.40 11.76 15.61
C PRO A 80 4.01 11.37 16.12
N LYS A 81 3.14 12.37 16.31
CA LYS A 81 1.72 12.13 16.62
C LYS A 81 1.03 11.48 15.42
N SER A 82 -0.04 10.72 15.65
CA SER A 82 -0.76 10.02 14.57
C SER A 82 -1.27 10.94 13.47
N GLU A 83 -1.63 12.18 13.81
CA GLU A 83 -2.13 13.20 12.87
C GLU A 83 -1.03 14.05 12.21
N ASP A 84 0.24 13.87 12.62
CA ASP A 84 1.36 14.67 12.11
C ASP A 84 1.91 14.08 10.80
N GLU A 85 1.21 14.34 9.71
CA GLU A 85 1.55 13.84 8.37
C GLU A 85 2.99 14.18 7.97
N GLU A 86 3.38 15.45 8.11
CA GLU A 86 4.71 15.93 7.72
C GLU A 86 5.80 15.40 8.63
N GLY A 87 5.53 15.28 9.94
CA GLY A 87 6.41 14.60 10.88
C GLY A 87 6.65 13.15 10.49
N TRP A 88 5.62 12.40 10.09
CA TRP A 88 5.76 11.01 9.65
C TRP A 88 6.53 10.86 8.35
N LYS A 89 6.29 11.72 7.35
CA LYS A 89 7.05 11.70 6.08
C LYS A 89 8.54 11.92 6.35
N LYS A 90 8.89 12.93 7.15
CA LYS A 90 10.29 13.21 7.54
C LYS A 90 10.87 12.12 8.42
N PHE A 91 10.10 11.56 9.35
CA PHE A 91 10.54 10.47 10.22
C PHE A 91 10.90 9.23 9.41
N CYS A 92 10.08 8.84 8.43
CA CYS A 92 10.28 7.63 7.64
C CYS A 92 11.35 7.79 6.55
N LEU A 93 11.38 8.94 5.87
CA LEU A 93 12.19 9.14 4.66
C LEU A 93 13.42 10.02 4.89
N GLY A 94 13.44 10.83 5.96
CA GLY A 94 14.50 11.80 6.22
C GLY A 94 14.43 13.03 5.32
N GLU A 95 15.13 14.09 5.71
CA GLU A 95 15.16 15.35 4.94
C GLU A 95 15.76 15.19 3.53
N ARG A 96 16.74 14.28 3.33
CA ARG A 96 17.36 14.08 2.03
C ARG A 96 16.38 13.58 0.97
N VAL A 97 15.61 12.55 1.32
CA VAL A 97 14.62 11.97 0.42
C VAL A 97 13.39 12.88 0.34
N TYR A 98 12.96 13.42 1.47
CA TYR A 98 11.76 14.27 1.54
C TYR A 98 11.92 15.59 0.74
N SER A 99 13.09 16.24 0.81
CA SER A 99 13.36 17.54 0.17
C SER A 99 14.12 17.44 -1.16
N GLU A 100 14.40 16.24 -1.67
CA GLU A 100 15.18 16.01 -2.92
C GLU A 100 16.51 16.78 -2.96
N THR A 101 17.12 17.05 -1.80
CA THR A 101 18.33 17.86 -1.72
C THR A 101 19.54 16.93 -1.72
N ASP A 102 20.31 16.96 -2.82
CA ASP A 102 21.66 16.37 -2.90
C ASP A 102 22.61 17.19 -2.01
N ALA A 103 22.51 17.01 -0.70
CA ALA A 103 23.45 17.62 0.22
C ALA A 103 24.78 16.85 0.16
N LEU A 104 25.84 17.57 -0.25
CA LEU A 104 27.24 17.17 -0.20
C LEU A 104 27.56 16.39 1.09
N SER A 105 28.45 15.40 0.96
CA SER A 105 28.97 14.63 2.09
C SER A 105 29.53 15.56 3.17
N ASP A 106 28.76 15.82 4.22
CA ASP A 106 29.28 16.39 5.45
C ASP A 106 30.29 15.40 6.03
N ASN A 107 31.57 15.75 5.87
CA ASN A 107 32.67 15.16 6.61
C ASN A 107 32.40 15.34 8.12
N GLU A 108 32.75 14.30 8.89
CA GLU A 108 32.97 14.31 10.35
C GLU A 108 31.75 14.31 11.29
N ASN A 109 30.86 13.32 11.17
CA ASN A 109 30.20 12.76 12.35
C ASN A 109 30.08 11.24 12.24
N LEU A 110 30.66 10.52 13.20
CA LEU A 110 30.68 9.04 13.26
C LEU A 110 29.30 8.40 13.57
N GLY A 111 28.23 9.20 13.66
CA GLY A 111 26.86 8.75 13.94
C GLY A 111 25.94 8.95 12.75
N ILE A 112 25.05 7.98 12.50
CA ILE A 112 23.98 8.11 11.50
C ILE A 112 22.99 9.16 11.99
N ASP A 113 22.91 10.29 11.29
CA ASP A 113 21.89 11.30 11.53
C ASP A 113 20.55 10.87 10.91
N TYR A 114 19.73 10.21 11.73
CA TYR A 114 18.41 9.73 11.33
C TYR A 114 17.42 10.86 10.99
N LEU A 115 17.69 12.11 11.37
CA LEU A 115 16.87 13.25 10.92
C LEU A 115 17.16 13.56 9.43
N LYS A 116 18.42 13.44 9.01
CA LYS A 116 18.83 13.63 7.61
C LYS A 116 18.45 12.44 6.71
N VAL A 117 18.64 11.21 7.19
CA VAL A 117 18.51 9.98 6.37
C VAL A 117 17.15 9.28 6.54
N GLY A 118 16.43 9.55 7.63
CA GLY A 118 15.17 8.88 7.97
C GLY A 118 15.41 7.64 8.82
N PHE A 119 14.44 7.33 9.69
CA PHE A 119 14.46 6.12 10.49
C PHE A 119 14.05 4.92 9.65
N PRO A 120 14.75 3.78 9.72
CA PRO A 120 14.27 2.53 9.13
C PRO A 120 13.08 1.96 9.93
N PRO A 121 12.22 1.13 9.30
CA PRO A 121 11.08 0.52 9.97
C PRO A 121 11.52 -0.64 10.89
N LEU A 122 12.20 -0.32 11.99
CA LEU A 122 12.66 -1.30 12.98
C LEU A 122 11.48 -1.94 13.71
N LEU A 123 11.63 -3.21 14.10
CA LEU A 123 10.60 -3.91 14.88
C LEU A 123 10.25 -3.20 16.20
N SER A 124 11.23 -2.56 16.84
CA SER A 124 11.02 -1.72 18.03
C SER A 124 10.10 -0.52 17.78
N ILE A 125 10.08 0.02 16.56
CA ILE A 125 9.24 1.15 16.14
C ILE A 125 7.87 0.64 15.69
N VAL A 126 7.83 -0.24 14.67
CA VAL A 126 6.55 -0.67 14.06
C VAL A 126 5.68 -1.49 15.02
N SER A 127 6.27 -2.22 15.97
CA SER A 127 5.50 -2.97 16.98
C SER A 127 4.73 -2.06 17.96
N ARG A 128 5.14 -0.80 18.09
CA ARG A 128 4.48 0.21 18.95
C ARG A 128 3.33 0.94 18.26
N MET A 129 3.27 0.88 16.93
CA MET A 129 2.21 1.49 16.15
C MET A 129 0.91 0.70 16.37
N ASN A 130 -0.19 1.42 16.64
CA ASN A 130 -1.52 0.82 16.65
C ASN A 130 -2.08 0.77 15.21
N GLN A 131 -3.19 0.07 14.98
CA GLN A 131 -3.76 -0.10 13.63
C GLN A 131 -4.19 1.22 12.97
N ALA A 132 -4.66 2.20 13.74
CA ALA A 132 -4.99 3.53 13.22
C ALA A 132 -3.73 4.24 12.71
N THR A 133 -2.67 4.26 13.52
CA THR A 133 -1.38 4.85 13.12
C THR A 133 -0.76 4.12 11.92
N VAL A 134 -0.81 2.79 11.86
CA VAL A 134 -0.32 2.04 10.69
C VAL A 134 -1.06 2.47 9.43
N THR A 135 -2.38 2.63 9.51
CA THR A 135 -3.21 3.05 8.38
C THR A 135 -2.91 4.49 7.97
N SER A 136 -2.87 5.43 8.92
CA SER A 136 -2.55 6.85 8.65
C SER A 136 -1.15 7.03 8.07
N VAL A 137 -0.14 6.36 8.62
CA VAL A 137 1.24 6.47 8.09
C VAL A 137 1.33 5.86 6.68
N LEU A 138 0.62 4.75 6.42
CA LEU A 138 0.55 4.19 5.08
C LEU A 138 -0.10 5.18 4.10
N GLU A 139 -1.16 5.89 4.52
CA GLU A 139 -1.79 6.96 3.74
C GLU A 139 -0.82 8.10 3.43
N TYR A 140 -0.10 8.60 4.44
CA TYR A 140 0.87 9.70 4.28
C TYR A 140 1.99 9.35 3.32
N LEU A 141 2.51 8.11 3.38
CA LEU A 141 3.56 7.64 2.48
C LEU A 141 3.03 7.40 1.06
N ILE A 142 1.79 6.94 0.89
CA ILE A 142 1.15 6.83 -0.42
C ILE A 142 0.93 8.22 -1.03
N SER A 143 0.47 9.18 -0.23
CA SER A 143 0.30 10.57 -0.67
C SER A 143 1.63 11.17 -1.12
N TRP A 144 2.71 10.95 -0.36
CA TRP A 144 4.06 11.38 -0.75
C TRP A 144 4.52 10.72 -2.05
N PHE A 145 4.28 9.41 -2.21
CA PHE A 145 4.60 8.66 -3.42
C PHE A 145 3.75 9.05 -4.65
N GLY A 146 2.64 9.78 -4.45
CA GLY A 146 1.84 10.34 -5.54
C GLY A 146 2.65 11.32 -6.41
N GLU A 147 3.48 12.14 -5.80
CA GLU A 147 4.22 13.23 -6.47
C GLU A 147 5.72 12.96 -6.62
N LYS A 148 6.25 12.00 -5.85
CA LYS A 148 7.68 11.76 -5.71
C LYS A 148 8.13 10.43 -6.31
N LYS A 149 9.42 10.29 -6.56
CA LYS A 149 10.02 9.06 -7.08
C LYS A 149 10.00 7.95 -6.03
N PHE A 150 9.93 6.70 -6.49
CA PHE A 150 10.05 5.56 -5.60
C PHE A 150 11.47 5.45 -5.07
N THR A 151 11.63 5.27 -3.76
CA THR A 151 12.93 5.04 -3.13
C THR A 151 12.95 3.72 -2.35
N PRO A 152 14.12 3.09 -2.17
CA PRO A 152 14.23 1.88 -1.35
C PRO A 152 13.75 2.07 0.09
N GLU A 153 13.95 3.25 0.68
CA GLU A 153 13.49 3.62 2.02
C GLU A 153 11.96 3.57 2.09
N LEU A 154 11.29 4.18 1.10
CA LEU A 154 9.84 4.10 0.96
C LEU A 154 9.38 2.65 0.82
N GLY A 155 10.03 1.85 -0.04
CA GLY A 155 9.70 0.44 -0.23
C GLY A 155 9.76 -0.38 1.06
N ARG A 156 10.80 -0.18 1.90
CA ARG A 156 10.94 -0.83 3.20
C ARG A 156 9.81 -0.45 4.15
N TRP A 157 9.47 0.84 4.22
CA TRP A 157 8.38 1.32 5.06
C TRP A 157 7.03 0.80 4.62
N LEU A 158 6.71 0.87 3.32
CA LEU A 158 5.48 0.31 2.77
C LEU A 158 5.36 -1.18 3.09
N TYR A 159 6.42 -1.95 2.87
CA TYR A 159 6.43 -3.39 3.19
C TYR A 159 6.21 -3.65 4.69
N ALA A 160 6.89 -2.91 5.57
CA ALA A 160 6.77 -3.07 7.01
C ALA A 160 5.36 -2.70 7.53
N LEU A 161 4.77 -1.63 6.99
CA LEU A 161 3.41 -1.22 7.33
C LEU A 161 2.38 -2.24 6.83
N LEU A 162 2.54 -2.76 5.61
CA LEU A 162 1.73 -3.88 5.11
C LEU A 162 1.87 -5.10 6.03
N ALA A 163 3.06 -5.41 6.53
CA ALA A 163 3.26 -6.51 7.48
C ALA A 163 2.53 -6.27 8.82
N CYS A 164 2.35 -5.00 9.23
CA CYS A 164 1.66 -4.61 10.44
C CYS A 164 0.13 -4.49 10.30
N LEU A 165 -0.41 -4.42 9.08
CA LEU A 165 -1.87 -4.35 8.83
C LEU A 165 -2.58 -5.63 9.25
N GLU A 166 -3.40 -5.59 10.29
CA GLU A 166 -4.15 -6.75 10.77
C GLU A 166 -5.36 -7.08 9.88
N LYS A 167 -5.66 -8.38 9.73
CA LYS A 167 -6.86 -8.88 9.02
C LYS A 167 -7.96 -9.20 10.06
N PRO A 168 -9.25 -8.97 9.76
CA PRO A 168 -9.81 -8.46 8.50
C PRO A 168 -9.57 -6.96 8.30
N LEU A 169 -9.26 -6.55 7.06
CA LEU A 169 -9.03 -5.15 6.73
C LEU A 169 -10.37 -4.40 6.64
N LEU A 170 -10.35 -3.12 7.04
CA LEU A 170 -11.44 -2.20 6.78
C LEU A 170 -11.52 -1.86 5.27
N PRO A 171 -12.71 -1.52 4.74
CA PRO A 171 -12.87 -1.12 3.34
C PRO A 171 -11.95 0.04 2.92
N GLU A 172 -11.69 0.98 3.82
CA GLU A 172 -10.80 2.12 3.61
C GLU A 172 -9.35 1.65 3.42
N ALA A 173 -8.90 0.72 4.27
CA ALA A 173 -7.57 0.12 4.15
C ALA A 173 -7.43 -0.67 2.83
N HIS A 174 -8.48 -1.38 2.39
CA HIS A 174 -8.51 -2.01 1.08
C HIS A 174 -8.39 -0.99 -0.06
N SER A 175 -9.17 0.10 -0.02
CA SER A 175 -9.08 1.17 -1.02
C SER A 175 -7.66 1.75 -1.12
N LEU A 176 -7.05 1.99 0.03
CA LEU A 176 -5.72 2.59 0.15
C LEU A 176 -4.61 1.70 -0.39
N ILE A 177 -4.58 0.40 -0.05
CA ILE A 177 -3.59 -0.52 -0.62
C ILE A 177 -3.80 -0.75 -2.13
N ARG A 178 -5.05 -0.66 -2.62
CA ARG A 178 -5.33 -0.73 -4.06
C ARG A 178 -4.81 0.51 -4.79
N GLN A 179 -4.95 1.70 -4.20
CA GLN A 179 -4.36 2.92 -4.75
C GLN A 179 -2.83 2.82 -4.80
N LEU A 180 -2.21 2.29 -3.76
CA LEU A 180 -0.78 1.99 -3.76
C LEU A 180 -0.38 1.06 -4.91
N ALA A 181 -1.06 -0.07 -5.09
CA ALA A 181 -0.75 -1.02 -6.16
C ALA A 181 -0.90 -0.41 -7.55
N ARG A 182 -1.93 0.43 -7.77
CA ARG A 182 -2.09 1.19 -9.03
C ARG A 182 -0.91 2.13 -9.25
N ARG A 183 -0.53 2.90 -8.24
CA ARG A 183 0.61 3.81 -8.34
C ARG A 183 1.90 3.06 -8.64
N CYS A 184 2.13 1.92 -7.98
CA CYS A 184 3.28 1.06 -8.28
C CYS A 184 3.27 0.59 -9.74
N SER A 185 2.10 0.23 -10.27
CA SER A 185 1.98 -0.22 -11.67
C SER A 185 2.23 0.91 -12.68
N GLU A 186 1.79 2.14 -12.38
CA GLU A 186 2.04 3.33 -13.20
C GLU A 186 3.54 3.65 -13.25
N VAL A 187 4.20 3.68 -12.08
CA VAL A 187 5.64 3.94 -11.99
C VAL A 187 6.42 2.84 -12.70
N ARG A 188 6.02 1.57 -12.53
CA ARG A 188 6.62 0.43 -13.25
C ARG A 188 6.48 0.56 -14.78
N ALA A 189 5.37 1.10 -15.27
CA ALA A 189 5.13 1.27 -16.71
C ALA A 189 5.93 2.44 -17.31
N LEU A 190 6.24 3.46 -16.51
CA LEU A 190 7.03 4.63 -16.92
C LEU A 190 8.55 4.41 -16.80
N GLU A 191 8.98 3.33 -16.14
CA GLU A 191 10.39 3.10 -15.85
C GLU A 191 11.16 2.61 -17.08
N GLU A 192 11.81 3.54 -17.77
CA GLU A 192 12.66 3.24 -18.94
C GLU A 192 14.06 2.72 -18.54
N SER A 193 14.51 3.01 -17.32
CA SER A 193 15.91 2.88 -16.90
C SER A 193 16.38 1.45 -16.55
N LYS A 194 15.54 0.43 -16.71
CA LYS A 194 15.84 -0.98 -16.35
C LYS A 194 16.40 -1.15 -14.94
N ASN A 195 16.01 -0.30 -13.98
CA ASN A 195 16.40 -0.50 -12.59
C ASN A 195 15.70 -1.73 -12.00
N GLU A 196 16.38 -2.88 -12.06
CA GLU A 196 15.83 -4.18 -11.66
C GLU A 196 15.40 -4.21 -10.19
N GLU A 197 16.10 -3.49 -9.30
CA GLU A 197 15.79 -3.45 -7.87
C GLU A 197 14.46 -2.73 -7.61
N GLN A 198 14.28 -1.58 -8.25
CA GLN A 198 13.04 -0.81 -8.15
C GLN A 198 11.86 -1.60 -8.74
N ILE A 199 12.02 -2.19 -9.92
CA ILE A 199 10.97 -2.98 -10.55
C ILE A 199 10.60 -4.18 -9.68
N SER A 200 11.58 -4.86 -9.09
CA SER A 200 11.36 -5.97 -8.16
C SER A 200 10.58 -5.54 -6.91
N ALA A 201 10.88 -4.36 -6.36
CA ALA A 201 10.16 -3.81 -5.21
C ALA A 201 8.70 -3.44 -5.56
N LEU A 202 8.47 -2.82 -6.73
CA LEU A 202 7.14 -2.50 -7.22
C LEU A 202 6.32 -3.78 -7.47
N ASN A 203 6.91 -4.77 -8.13
CA ASN A 203 6.30 -6.09 -8.35
C ASN A 203 5.95 -6.79 -7.03
N LEU A 204 6.81 -6.69 -6.02
CA LEU A 204 6.55 -7.25 -4.70
C LEU A 204 5.32 -6.61 -4.04
N ILE A 205 5.24 -5.28 -4.05
CA ILE A 205 4.09 -4.56 -3.46
C ILE A 205 2.79 -4.94 -4.18
N ILE A 206 2.78 -4.91 -5.52
CA ILE A 206 1.62 -5.30 -6.33
C ILE A 206 1.22 -6.75 -6.03
N CYS A 207 2.19 -7.68 -5.95
CA CYS A 207 1.95 -9.08 -5.63
C CYS A 207 1.32 -9.25 -4.23
N LEU A 208 1.81 -8.54 -3.22
CA LEU A 208 1.25 -8.64 -1.86
C LEU A 208 -0.17 -8.08 -1.81
N VAL A 209 -0.43 -6.92 -2.40
CA VAL A 209 -1.79 -6.35 -2.45
C VAL A 209 -2.74 -7.29 -3.17
N SER A 210 -2.35 -7.77 -4.36
CA SER A 210 -3.23 -8.56 -5.21
C SER A 210 -3.48 -9.99 -4.69
N ARG A 211 -2.45 -10.67 -4.17
CA ARG A 211 -2.57 -12.07 -3.73
C ARG A 211 -2.66 -12.24 -2.23
N TYR A 212 -1.89 -11.48 -1.44
CA TYR A 212 -1.93 -11.63 0.01
C TYR A 212 -3.14 -10.91 0.62
N PHE A 213 -3.51 -9.72 0.14
CA PHE A 213 -4.69 -8.97 0.60
C PHE A 213 -5.93 -9.15 -0.27
N ASP A 214 -5.96 -10.23 -1.05
CA ASP A 214 -7.14 -10.73 -1.76
C ASP A 214 -7.67 -9.78 -2.87
N GLN A 215 -6.86 -8.83 -3.36
CA GLN A 215 -7.20 -7.91 -4.45
C GLN A 215 -6.83 -8.48 -5.83
N ARG A 216 -7.32 -9.68 -6.16
CA ARG A 216 -6.86 -10.46 -7.31
C ARG A 216 -7.08 -9.79 -8.67
N ASP A 217 -8.05 -8.88 -8.75
CA ASP A 217 -8.30 -8.07 -9.95
C ASP A 217 -7.14 -7.14 -10.33
N LEU A 218 -6.20 -6.91 -9.40
CA LEU A 218 -4.98 -6.14 -9.59
C LEU A 218 -3.73 -7.02 -9.82
N ALA A 219 -3.88 -8.34 -9.90
CA ALA A 219 -2.74 -9.24 -10.03
C ALA A 219 -2.12 -9.18 -11.43
N ASP A 220 -0.80 -9.30 -11.49
CA ASP A 220 -0.11 -9.60 -12.74
C ASP A 220 -0.35 -11.08 -13.08
N GLU A 221 -1.13 -11.33 -14.12
CA GLU A 221 -1.26 -12.66 -14.72
C GLU A 221 -0.12 -12.84 -15.73
N PRO A 222 0.81 -13.79 -15.50
CA PRO A 222 1.85 -14.07 -16.47
C PRO A 222 1.22 -14.70 -17.72
N SER A 223 1.65 -14.22 -18.90
CA SER A 223 1.31 -14.75 -20.22
C SER A 223 1.74 -16.21 -20.39
#